data_AF-A0A8D9HYY2-F1
#
_entry.id   AF-A0A8D9HYY2-F1
#
_cell.length_a   1.000
_cell.length_b   1.000
_cell.length_c   1.000
_cell.angle_alpha   90.00
_cell.angle_beta   90.00
_cell.angle_gamma   90.00
#
_symmetry.space_group_name_H-M   'P 1'
#
loop_
_entity.id
_entity.type
_entity.pdbx_description
1 polymer ?
#
loop_
_entity_poly.entity_id
_entity_poly.type
_entity_poly.pdbx_seq_one_letter_code
_entity_poly.pdbx_strand_id
1 'polypeptide(L)'
;VQKAYFKCAYECFDRTRTHAEISQCAETCSVPITNAQNHFDNEMSAFQERLNRSLVACQDKFEAAKLQRTRNEAVVGLEQCVNQTVDDAVKTLPSLVSKMKKALSVSD
;
A
#
# COMPACT_ATOMS: atom_id res chain seq x y z
N VAL A 1 10.66 4.39 -12.62
CA VAL A 1 11.70 4.06 -11.61
C VAL A 1 12.76 3.08 -12.14
N GLN A 2 12.39 1.90 -12.64
CA GLN A 2 13.38 0.92 -13.18
C GLN A 2 14.25 1.47 -14.33
N LYS A 3 13.67 2.18 -15.30
CA LYS A 3 14.44 2.86 -16.37
C LYS A 3 15.50 3.83 -15.80
N ALA A 4 15.16 4.56 -14.73
CA ALA A 4 16.07 5.50 -14.10
C ALA A 4 17.21 4.77 -13.36
N TYR A 5 16.92 3.63 -12.73
CA TYR A 5 17.94 2.75 -12.16
C TYR A 5 18.95 2.30 -13.21
N PHE A 6 18.51 1.73 -14.33
CA PHE A 6 19.42 1.27 -15.38
C PHE A 6 20.22 2.42 -16.01
N LYS A 7 19.61 3.60 -16.18
CA LYS A 7 20.32 4.80 -16.65
C LYS A 7 21.41 5.23 -15.66
N CYS A 8 21.08 5.29 -14.36
CA CYS A 8 22.03 5.62 -13.30
C CYS A 8 23.19 4.63 -13.25
N ALA A 9 22.90 3.33 -13.29
CA ALA A 9 23.92 2.28 -13.27
C ALA A 9 24.85 2.38 -14.50
N TYR A 10 24.29 2.68 -15.68
CA TYR A 10 25.07 2.94 -16.89
C TYR A 10 25.97 4.18 -16.74
N GLU A 11 25.47 5.26 -16.15
CA GLU A 11 26.24 6.49 -15.90
C GLU A 11 27.37 6.30 -14.87
N CYS A 12 27.28 5.29 -14.00
CA CYS A 12 28.36 4.92 -13.09
C CYS A 12 29.56 4.24 -13.79
N PHE A 13 29.39 3.70 -15.00
CA PHE A 13 30.48 3.06 -15.74
C PHE A 13 31.41 4.09 -16.37
N ASP A 14 32.54 4.33 -15.71
CA ASP A 14 33.58 5.26 -16.12
C ASP A 14 34.94 4.55 -16.16
N ARG A 15 35.62 4.60 -17.31
CA ARG A 15 36.93 3.95 -17.52
C ARG A 15 38.07 4.56 -16.69
N THR A 16 37.86 5.74 -16.13
CA THR A 16 38.84 6.43 -15.29
C THR A 16 38.73 6.06 -13.81
N ARG A 17 37.64 5.38 -13.41
CA ARG A 17 37.37 4.99 -12.02
C ARG A 17 37.81 3.58 -11.71
N THR A 18 38.12 3.34 -10.45
CA THR A 18 38.38 2.00 -9.93
C THR A 18 37.08 1.19 -9.82
N HIS A 19 37.20 -0.13 -9.77
CA HIS A 19 36.06 -1.02 -9.55
C HIS A 19 35.27 -0.65 -8.28
N ALA A 20 35.97 -0.32 -7.19
CA ALA A 20 35.32 0.02 -5.91
C ALA A 20 34.43 1.28 -6.03
N GLU A 21 34.91 2.31 -6.73
CA GLU A 21 34.15 3.54 -6.96
C GLU A 21 32.92 3.31 -7.85
N ILE A 22 33.05 2.44 -8.86
CA ILE A 22 31.93 2.07 -9.74
C ILE A 22 30.87 1.27 -8.94
N SER A 23 31.29 0.28 -8.14
CA SER A 23 30.38 -0.49 -7.27
C SER A 23 29.62 0.41 -6.30
N GLN A 24 30.33 1.29 -5.58
CA GLN A 24 29.71 2.20 -4.62
C GLN A 24 28.71 3.16 -5.32
N CYS A 25 29.03 3.66 -6.50
CA CYS A 25 28.11 4.45 -7.31
C CYS A 25 26.83 3.66 -7.65
N ALA A 26 27.00 2.45 -8.19
CA ALA A 26 25.89 1.62 -8.65
C ALA A 26 24.95 1.18 -7.51
N GLU A 27 25.47 0.97 -6.29
CA GLU A 27 24.66 0.66 -5.11
C GLU A 27 23.61 1.74 -4.83
N THR A 28 24.00 3.02 -4.95
CA THR A 28 23.09 4.15 -4.70
C THR A 28 21.96 4.24 -5.71
N CYS A 29 22.14 3.72 -6.93
CA CYS A 29 21.12 3.73 -7.98
C CYS A 29 19.87 2.92 -7.59
N SER A 30 20.01 1.92 -6.70
CA SER A 30 18.90 1.07 -6.23
C SER A 30 18.02 1.76 -5.18
N VAL A 31 18.55 2.76 -4.47
CA VAL A 31 17.88 3.45 -3.34
C VAL A 31 16.49 3.99 -3.72
N PRO A 32 16.29 4.65 -4.88
CA PRO A 32 14.97 5.12 -5.27
C PRO A 32 13.94 3.99 -5.47
N ILE A 33 14.36 2.80 -5.93
CA ILE A 33 13.48 1.63 -6.06
C ILE A 33 13.12 1.10 -4.68
N THR A 34 14.09 0.97 -3.78
CA THR A 34 13.83 0.50 -2.41
C THR A 34 12.90 1.46 -1.67
N ASN A 35 13.10 2.77 -1.79
CA ASN A 35 12.24 3.78 -1.18
C ASN A 35 10.81 3.72 -1.75
N ALA A 36 10.69 3.54 -3.07
CA ALA A 36 9.41 3.33 -3.75
C ALA A 36 8.65 2.11 -3.19
N GLN A 37 9.36 0.99 -3.06
CA GLN A 37 8.80 -0.26 -2.53
C GLN A 37 8.35 -0.09 -1.07
N ASN A 38 9.22 0.46 -0.21
CA ASN A 38 8.90 0.70 1.20
C ASN A 38 7.68 1.62 1.37
N HIS A 39 7.56 2.67 0.53
CA HIS A 39 6.40 3.55 0.58
C HIS A 39 5.11 2.83 0.19
N PHE A 40 5.16 2.00 -0.86
CA PHE A 40 4.04 1.17 -1.27
C PHE A 40 3.61 0.21 -0.15
N ASP A 41 4.57 -0.51 0.44
CA ASP A 41 4.30 -1.49 1.48
C ASP A 41 3.70 -0.83 2.74
N ASN A 42 4.17 0.35 3.12
CA ASN A 42 3.63 1.11 4.24
C ASN A 42 2.18 1.57 4.00
N GLU A 43 1.91 2.15 2.83
CA GLU A 43 0.56 2.60 2.46
C GLU A 43 -0.42 1.42 2.37
N MET A 44 0.02 0.27 1.83
CA MET A 44 -0.76 -0.96 1.76
C MET A 44 -1.03 -1.55 3.15
N SER A 45 -0.02 -1.57 4.01
CA SER A 45 -0.16 -2.02 5.40
C SER A 45 -1.18 -1.18 6.17
N ALA A 46 -1.12 0.15 6.01
CA ALA A 46 -2.08 1.06 6.63
C ALA A 46 -3.51 0.87 6.07
N PHE A 47 -3.65 0.58 4.78
CA PHE A 47 -4.93 0.25 4.17
C PHE A 47 -5.51 -1.06 4.75
N GLN A 48 -4.71 -2.12 4.80
CA GLN A 48 -5.11 -3.41 5.37
C GLN A 48 -5.49 -3.30 6.86
N GLU A 49 -4.72 -2.55 7.64
CA GLU A 49 -4.98 -2.35 9.07
C GLU A 49 -6.32 -1.61 9.30
N ARG A 50 -6.61 -0.57 8.50
CA ARG A 50 -7.91 0.12 8.54
C ARG A 50 -9.07 -0.82 8.18
N LEU A 51 -8.91 -1.62 7.12
CA LEU A 51 -9.93 -2.58 6.72
C LEU A 51 -10.20 -3.63 7.81
N ASN A 52 -9.14 -4.22 8.38
CA ASN A 52 -9.26 -5.21 9.46
C ASN A 52 -9.97 -4.62 10.68
N ARG A 53 -9.62 -3.40 11.09
CA ARG A 53 -10.33 -2.72 12.19
C ARG A 53 -11.81 -2.53 11.92
N SER A 54 -12.19 -2.13 10.70
CA SER A 54 -13.60 -1.98 10.33
C SER A 54 -14.36 -3.31 10.36
N LEU A 55 -13.71 -4.41 9.96
CA LEU A 55 -14.31 -5.76 10.04
C LEU A 55 -14.52 -6.21 11.50
N VAL A 56 -13.56 -5.93 12.39
CA VAL A 56 -13.73 -6.18 13.84
C VAL A 56 -14.89 -5.35 14.38
N ALA A 57 -15.02 -4.08 13.99
CA ALA A 57 -16.16 -3.26 14.39
C ALA A 57 -17.51 -3.81 13.88
N CYS A 58 -17.54 -4.46 12.71
CA CYS A 58 -18.74 -5.18 12.25
C CYS A 58 -19.05 -6.41 13.12
N GLN A 59 -18.03 -7.14 13.55
CA GLN A 59 -18.18 -8.26 14.47
C GLN A 59 -18.72 -7.80 15.84
N ASP A 60 -18.22 -6.71 16.40
CA ASP A 60 -18.72 -6.14 17.65
C ASP A 60 -20.20 -5.75 17.54
N LYS A 61 -20.59 -5.12 16.42
CA LYS A 61 -21.99 -4.78 16.14
C LYS A 61 -22.88 -6.03 16.04
N PHE A 62 -22.38 -7.10 15.44
CA PHE A 62 -23.09 -8.37 15.35
C PHE A 62 -23.31 -9.00 16.73
N GLU A 63 -22.27 -9.04 17.57
CA GLU A 63 -22.38 -9.58 18.93
C GLU A 63 -23.33 -8.75 19.80
N ALA A 64 -23.32 -7.42 19.67
CA ALA A 64 -24.29 -6.56 20.32
C ALA A 64 -25.73 -6.80 19.82
N ALA A 65 -25.92 -6.97 18.51
CA ALA A 65 -27.24 -7.20 17.92
C ALA A 65 -27.89 -8.52 18.37
N LYS A 66 -27.09 -9.57 18.64
CA LYS A 66 -27.58 -10.85 19.16
C LYS A 66 -28.28 -10.74 20.52
N LEU A 67 -28.02 -9.68 21.29
CA LEU A 67 -28.67 -9.45 22.59
C LEU A 67 -30.10 -8.88 22.45
N GLN A 68 -30.42 -8.27 21.31
CA GLN A 68 -31.66 -7.48 21.13
C GLN A 68 -32.50 -7.93 19.94
N ARG A 69 -31.92 -8.63 18.96
CA ARG A 69 -32.55 -9.00 17.69
C ARG A 69 -32.55 -10.51 17.49
N THR A 70 -33.36 -10.97 16.55
CA THR A 70 -33.30 -12.36 16.12
C THR A 70 -31.95 -12.67 15.46
N ARG A 71 -31.54 -13.94 15.48
CA ARG A 71 -30.29 -14.37 14.83
C ARG A 71 -30.23 -13.97 13.35
N ASN A 72 -31.34 -14.08 12.62
CA ASN A 72 -31.39 -13.75 11.20
C ASN A 72 -31.17 -12.24 10.98
N GLU A 73 -31.82 -11.38 11.76
CA GLU A 73 -31.63 -9.92 11.65
C GLU A 73 -30.20 -9.50 12.01
N ALA A 74 -29.58 -10.15 13.00
CA ALA A 74 -28.18 -9.90 13.34
C ALA A 74 -27.24 -10.29 12.18
N VAL A 75 -27.46 -11.45 11.54
CA VAL A 75 -26.67 -11.90 10.40
C VAL A 75 -26.82 -10.95 9.20
N VAL A 76 -28.05 -10.54 8.86
CA VAL A 76 -28.29 -9.55 7.79
C VAL A 76 -27.56 -8.23 8.08
N GLY A 77 -27.57 -7.77 9.34
CA GLY A 77 -26.84 -6.58 9.76
C GLY A 77 -25.32 -6.72 9.62
N LEU A 78 -24.77 -7.91 9.91
CA LEU A 78 -23.36 -8.20 9.70
C LEU A 78 -22.98 -8.15 8.22
N GLU A 79 -23.74 -8.81 7.35
CA GLU A 79 -23.52 -8.81 5.90
C GLU A 79 -23.54 -7.39 5.33
N GLN A 80 -24.54 -6.58 5.71
CA GLN A 80 -24.62 -5.17 5.32
C GLN A 80 -23.39 -4.37 5.81
N CYS A 81 -22.96 -4.57 7.05
CA CYS A 81 -21.78 -3.88 7.60
C CYS A 81 -20.50 -4.24 6.83
N VAL A 82 -20.30 -5.53 6.53
CA VAL A 82 -19.14 -6.01 5.78
C VAL A 82 -19.16 -5.46 4.36
N ASN A 83 -20.28 -5.53 3.65
CA ASN A 83 -20.42 -4.99 2.30
C ASN A 83 -20.10 -3.49 2.26
N GLN A 84 -20.69 -2.71 3.18
CA GLN A 84 -20.41 -1.28 3.28
C GLN A 84 -18.93 -1.00 3.57
N THR A 85 -18.32 -1.77 4.47
CA THR A 85 -16.90 -1.64 4.81
C THR A 85 -16.00 -1.90 3.60
N VAL A 86 -16.29 -2.93 2.81
CA VAL A 86 -15.55 -3.25 1.59
C VAL A 86 -15.75 -2.16 0.54
N ASP A 87 -16.98 -1.72 0.31
CA ASP A 87 -17.29 -0.65 -0.64
C ASP A 87 -16.55 0.64 -0.29
N ASP A 88 -16.52 1.01 0.99
CA ASP A 88 -15.81 2.21 1.45
C ASP A 88 -14.30 2.04 1.33
N ALA A 89 -13.75 0.86 1.61
CA ALA A 89 -12.34 0.57 1.35
C ALA A 89 -12.01 0.71 -0.14
N VAL A 90 -12.81 0.15 -1.04
CA VAL A 90 -12.63 0.26 -2.50
C VAL A 90 -12.63 1.72 -2.95
N LYS A 91 -13.55 2.55 -2.44
CA LYS A 91 -13.60 3.99 -2.75
C LYS A 91 -12.34 4.74 -2.33
N THR A 92 -11.55 4.22 -1.38
CA THR A 92 -10.27 4.86 -0.98
C THR A 92 -9.08 4.47 -1.86
N LEU A 93 -9.19 3.39 -2.65
CA LEU A 93 -8.10 2.92 -3.53
C LEU A 93 -7.59 4.00 -4.50
N PRO A 94 -8.43 4.82 -5.16
CA PRO A 94 -7.94 5.90 -6.03
C PRO A 94 -7.07 6.92 -5.29
N SER A 95 -7.42 7.26 -4.05
CA SER A 95 -6.63 8.15 -3.20
C SER A 95 -5.28 7.53 -2.82
N LEU A 96 -5.27 6.24 -2.49
CA LEU A 96 -4.06 5.46 -2.22
C LEU A 96 -3.12 5.47 -3.44
N VAL A 97 -3.68 5.18 -4.62
CA VAL A 97 -2.94 5.20 -5.89
C VAL A 97 -2.39 6.61 -6.18
N SER A 98 -3.16 7.67 -5.95
CA SER A 98 -2.69 9.05 -6.15
C SER A 98 -1.51 9.39 -5.25
N LYS A 99 -1.54 9.00 -3.97
CA LYS A 99 -0.39 9.16 -3.05
C LYS A 99 0.84 8.41 -3.54
N MET A 100 0.67 7.16 -3.96
CA MET A 100 1.75 6.34 -4.52
C MET A 100 2.34 6.98 -5.78
N LYS A 101 1.51 7.39 -6.75
CA LYS A 101 1.98 8.07 -7.96
C LYS A 101 2.81 9.31 -7.64
N LYS A 102 2.34 10.13 -6.69
CA LYS A 102 3.06 11.33 -6.22
C LYS A 102 4.42 10.99 -5.59
N ALA A 103 4.47 10.00 -4.70
CA ALA A 103 5.71 9.56 -4.07
C ALA A 103 6.72 9.00 -5.10
N LEU A 104 6.22 8.36 -6.16
CA LEU A 104 7.02 7.77 -7.23
C LEU A 104 7.35 8.74 -8.37
N SER A 105 6.86 9.99 -8.30
CA SER A 105 6.94 10.96 -9.40
C SER A 105 6.44 10.42 -10.75
N VAL A 106 5.44 9.54 -10.71
CA VAL A 106 4.77 9.00 -11.90
C VAL A 106 3.65 9.98 -12.26
N SER A 107 3.79 10.65 -13.41
CA SER A 107 2.71 11.48 -13.96
C SER A 107 1.59 10.62 -14.55
N ASP A 108 0.36 11.13 -14.51
CA ASP A 108 -0.83 10.48 -15.10
C ASP A 108 -0.74 10.32 -16.62
#